data_AF-A0A972C3S5-F1
#
_entry.id   AF-A0A972C3S5-F1
#
_cell.length_a   1.000
_cell.length_b   1.000
_cell.length_c   1.000
_cell.angle_alpha   90.00
_cell.angle_beta   90.00
_cell.angle_gamma   90.00
#
_symmetry.space_group_name_H-M   'P 1'
#
loop_
_entity.id
_entity.type
_entity.pdbx_description
1 polymer ?
#
loop_
_entity_poly.entity_id
_entity_poly.type
_entity_poly.pdbx_seq_one_letter_code
_entity_poly.pdbx_strand_id
1 'polypeptide(L)'
;MDTWPLAARILGILLLWLLSVAPGIFASANDTPPKRQTEFSDRNYQPSRQINTSAPVAITSRPAPHRESRIIQSKTEKVKWTNARGEEAEYRMYYEYDGTSVTFASVCSNHRKGSIDYRNCRKAAKQWFGTRCNTSSGSGRMYCQASNAFRP
;
A
#
# COMPACT_ATOMS: atom_id res chain seq x y z
N MET A 1 -68.52 -16.77 34.95
CA MET A 1 -68.18 -16.53 33.53
C MET A 1 -68.31 -15.04 33.34
N ASP A 2 -67.22 -14.34 33.66
CA ASP A 2 -67.20 -12.91 33.92
C ASP A 2 -67.15 -12.11 32.61
N THR A 3 -68.22 -11.38 32.31
CA THR A 3 -68.28 -10.46 31.18
C THR A 3 -67.82 -9.08 31.65
N TRP A 4 -66.52 -8.83 31.50
CA TRP A 4 -65.90 -7.52 31.75
C TRP A 4 -66.28 -6.54 30.63
N PRO A 5 -66.77 -5.32 30.92
CA PRO A 5 -67.14 -4.38 29.88
C PRO A 5 -65.90 -3.75 29.23
N LEU A 6 -65.92 -3.67 27.90
CA LEU A 6 -64.86 -3.13 27.02
C LEU A 6 -64.41 -1.69 27.37
N ALA A 7 -65.18 -0.96 28.18
CA ALA A 7 -64.85 0.39 28.65
C ALA A 7 -63.57 0.46 29.50
N ALA A 8 -63.22 -0.62 30.22
CA ALA A 8 -62.05 -0.62 31.11
C ALA A 8 -60.70 -0.66 30.35
N ARG A 9 -60.68 -1.14 29.11
CA ARG A 9 -59.42 -1.26 28.33
C ARG A 9 -58.99 0.04 27.65
N ILE A 10 -59.92 0.92 27.31
CA ILE A 10 -59.63 2.16 26.60
C ILE A 10 -59.07 3.22 27.58
N LEU A 11 -59.58 3.26 28.81
CA LEU A 11 -59.06 4.15 29.86
C LEU A 11 -57.62 3.81 30.28
N GLY A 12 -57.23 2.53 30.26
CA GLY A 12 -55.88 2.09 30.61
C GLY A 12 -54.81 2.53 29.60
N ILE A 13 -55.17 2.66 28.31
CA ILE A 13 -54.23 3.07 27.25
C ILE A 13 -54.04 4.60 27.26
N LEU A 14 -55.09 5.36 27.56
CA LEU A 14 -55.01 6.83 27.72
C LEU A 14 -54.18 7.25 28.93
N LEU A 15 -54.25 6.50 30.04
CA LEU A 15 -53.41 6.73 31.22
C LEU A 15 -51.93 6.42 30.98
N LEU A 16 -51.60 5.47 30.10
CA LEU A 16 -50.21 5.17 29.74
C LEU A 16 -49.55 6.23 28.84
N TRP A 17 -50.33 7.02 28.09
CA TRP A 17 -49.79 8.11 27.28
C TRP A 17 -49.51 9.39 28.09
N LEU A 18 -50.16 9.57 29.25
CA LEU A 18 -49.96 10.74 30.10
C LEU A 18 -48.72 10.66 31.01
N LEU A 19 -48.12 9.47 31.19
CA LEU A 19 -46.95 9.26 32.05
C LEU A 19 -45.58 9.37 31.35
N SER A 20 -45.55 9.63 30.04
CA SER A 20 -44.29 9.71 29.27
C SER A 20 -43.76 11.14 29.04
N VAL A 21 -44.42 12.17 29.58
CA VAL A 21 -43.86 13.54 29.56
C VAL A 21 -43.14 13.78 30.88
N ALA A 22 -41.94 13.23 31.00
CA ALA A 22 -40.98 13.72 31.98
C ALA A 22 -40.61 15.16 31.57
N PRO A 23 -40.91 16.19 32.37
CA PRO A 23 -40.29 17.49 32.15
C PRO A 23 -38.79 17.29 32.32
N GLY A 24 -38.04 17.48 31.23
CA GLY A 24 -36.59 17.50 31.27
C GLY A 24 -36.15 18.47 32.36
N ILE A 25 -35.39 17.96 33.32
CA ILE A 25 -34.66 18.78 34.28
C ILE A 25 -33.71 19.63 33.43
N PHE A 26 -34.06 20.90 33.20
CA PHE A 26 -33.11 21.87 32.69
C PHE A 26 -32.06 22.04 33.79
N ALA A 27 -30.94 21.35 33.66
CA ALA A 27 -29.73 21.75 34.33
C ALA A 27 -29.43 23.18 33.84
N SER A 28 -29.64 24.17 34.71
CA SER A 28 -29.12 25.51 34.51
C SER A 28 -27.61 25.42 34.66
N ALA A 29 -26.94 24.94 33.60
CA ALA A 29 -25.57 25.32 33.37
C ALA A 29 -25.62 26.82 33.13
N ASN A 30 -25.06 27.60 34.06
CA ASN A 30 -24.63 28.97 33.75
C ASN A 30 -23.51 28.84 32.71
N ASP A 31 -23.86 28.51 31.46
CA ASP A 31 -23.00 28.60 30.30
C ASP A 31 -22.86 30.08 29.96
N THR A 32 -22.04 30.76 30.76
CA THR A 32 -21.30 31.87 30.18
C THR A 32 -20.25 31.20 29.31
N PRO A 33 -20.34 31.30 27.97
CA PRO A 33 -19.29 30.76 27.11
C PRO A 33 -17.97 31.39 27.57
N PRO A 34 -16.87 30.62 27.65
CA PRO A 34 -15.59 31.16 28.08
C PRO A 34 -15.28 32.38 27.21
N LYS A 35 -15.27 33.56 27.82
CA LYS A 35 -15.02 34.82 27.12
C LYS A 35 -13.69 34.67 26.42
N ARG A 36 -13.70 34.80 25.08
CA ARG A 36 -12.49 34.69 24.25
C ARG A 36 -11.41 35.56 24.89
N GLN A 37 -10.29 34.96 25.30
CA GLN A 37 -9.16 35.70 25.81
C GLN A 37 -8.63 36.59 24.68
N THR A 38 -8.80 37.91 24.81
CA THR A 38 -8.31 38.91 23.85
C THR A 38 -7.04 39.61 24.34
N GLU A 39 -6.60 39.33 25.57
CA GLU A 39 -5.42 39.90 26.19
C GLU A 39 -4.47 38.75 26.60
N PHE A 40 -3.30 38.73 25.97
CA PHE A 40 -2.28 37.71 26.16
C PHE A 40 -1.14 38.29 27.00
N SER A 41 -0.94 37.78 28.22
CA SER A 41 0.18 38.13 29.09
C SER A 41 0.64 36.91 29.88
N ASP A 42 1.90 36.90 30.31
CA ASP A 42 2.48 35.79 31.09
C ASP A 42 1.74 35.51 32.40
N ARG A 43 0.99 36.51 32.90
CA ARG A 43 0.16 36.40 34.12
C ARG A 43 -1.24 35.84 33.87
N ASN A 44 -1.66 35.72 32.61
CA ASN A 44 -3.01 35.29 32.22
C ASN A 44 -2.99 34.06 31.29
N TYR A 45 -1.83 33.44 31.07
CA TYR A 45 -1.76 32.20 30.29
C TYR A 45 -2.21 30.99 31.14
N GLN A 46 -3.24 30.28 30.69
CA GLN A 46 -3.64 28.99 31.24
C GLN A 46 -3.52 27.91 30.16
N PRO A 47 -2.54 26.99 30.25
CA PRO A 47 -2.40 25.93 29.25
C PRO A 47 -3.59 24.97 29.28
N SER A 48 -4.10 24.59 28.12
CA SER A 48 -5.16 23.58 28.00
C SER A 48 -4.65 22.22 28.50
N ARG A 49 -5.49 21.52 29.29
CA ARG A 49 -5.20 20.17 29.80
C ARG A 49 -5.60 19.04 28.84
N GLN A 50 -6.17 19.38 27.67
CA GLN A 50 -6.58 18.38 26.68
C GLN A 50 -5.35 17.86 25.91
N ILE A 51 -4.71 16.82 26.46
CA ILE A 51 -3.61 16.09 25.81
C ILE A 51 -4.22 14.93 25.01
N ASN A 52 -4.17 15.01 23.68
CA ASN A 52 -4.55 13.90 22.81
C ASN A 52 -3.45 12.83 22.85
N THR A 53 -3.56 11.85 23.74
CA THR A 53 -2.64 10.70 23.80
C THR A 53 -3.25 9.54 23.01
N SER A 54 -2.60 9.10 21.94
CA SER A 54 -3.00 7.90 21.18
C SER A 54 -2.27 6.66 21.71
N ALA A 55 -2.98 5.53 21.76
CA ALA A 55 -2.37 4.24 22.09
C ALA A 55 -1.50 3.75 20.92
N PRO A 56 -0.37 3.06 21.18
CA PRO A 56 0.45 2.47 20.13
C PRO A 56 -0.31 1.31 19.45
N VAL A 57 -0.15 1.19 18.13
CA VAL A 57 -0.74 0.09 17.35
C VAL A 57 -0.06 -1.22 17.73
N ALA A 58 -0.84 -2.22 18.13
CA ALA A 58 -0.32 -3.56 18.40
C ALA A 58 0.08 -4.23 17.06
N ILE A 59 1.38 -4.44 16.86
CA ILE A 59 1.92 -5.13 15.68
C ILE A 59 1.92 -6.63 15.98
N THR A 60 1.04 -7.40 15.32
CA THR A 60 1.09 -8.86 15.36
C THR A 60 2.15 -9.35 14.37
N SER A 61 3.19 -10.04 14.86
CA SER A 61 4.20 -10.63 13.98
C SER A 61 3.61 -11.84 13.27
N ARG A 62 3.18 -11.67 12.02
CA ARG A 62 2.79 -12.79 11.17
C ARG A 62 4.06 -13.58 10.80
N PRO A 63 4.09 -14.91 10.95
CA PRO A 63 5.25 -15.70 10.53
C PRO A 63 5.52 -15.46 9.03
N ALA A 64 6.78 -15.17 8.72
CA ALA A 64 7.20 -14.99 7.34
C ALA A 64 6.91 -16.29 6.57
N PRO A 65 6.35 -16.22 5.35
CA PRO A 65 6.12 -17.42 4.55
C PRO A 65 7.45 -18.16 4.35
N HIS A 66 7.42 -19.49 4.47
CA HIS A 66 8.56 -20.35 4.18
C HIS A 66 8.96 -20.13 2.71
N ARG A 67 10.05 -19.40 2.49
CA ARG A 67 10.56 -19.12 1.15
C ARG A 67 11.46 -20.28 0.78
N GLU A 68 10.90 -21.21 0.01
CA GLU A 68 11.68 -22.27 -0.62
C GLU A 68 12.91 -21.67 -1.31
N SER A 69 14.08 -22.29 -1.12
CA SER A 69 15.34 -21.78 -1.65
C SER A 69 15.31 -21.87 -3.18
N ARG A 70 15.09 -20.73 -3.82
CA ARG A 70 15.11 -20.59 -5.27
C ARG A 70 16.54 -20.83 -5.77
N ILE A 71 16.74 -21.85 -6.61
CA ILE A 71 18.04 -22.09 -7.26
C ILE A 71 18.26 -20.98 -8.28
N ILE A 72 19.24 -20.10 -8.01
CA ILE A 72 19.62 -19.03 -8.93
C ILE A 72 20.72 -19.56 -9.84
N GLN A 73 20.48 -19.49 -11.15
CA GLN A 73 21.45 -19.81 -12.20
C GLN A 73 21.94 -18.50 -12.83
N SER A 74 23.15 -18.51 -13.37
CA SER A 74 23.73 -17.36 -14.06
C SER A 74 24.16 -17.71 -15.48
N LYS A 75 24.00 -16.77 -16.42
CA LYS A 75 24.45 -16.93 -17.81
C LYS A 75 25.17 -15.67 -18.29
N THR A 76 26.05 -15.85 -19.27
CA THR A 76 26.64 -14.74 -20.02
C THR A 76 26.39 -14.95 -21.50
N GLU A 77 25.86 -13.93 -22.17
CA GLU A 77 25.52 -13.96 -23.60
C GLU A 77 26.14 -12.77 -24.32
N LYS A 78 26.37 -12.92 -25.63
CA LYS A 78 26.77 -11.82 -26.51
C LYS A 78 25.54 -11.12 -27.05
N VAL A 79 25.45 -9.81 -26.87
CA VAL A 79 24.32 -8.99 -27.30
C VAL A 79 24.82 -7.80 -28.12
N LYS A 80 24.03 -7.37 -29.10
CA LYS A 80 24.38 -6.28 -30.01
C LYS A 80 23.44 -5.11 -29.79
N TRP A 81 23.98 -3.90 -29.85
CA TRP A 81 23.19 -2.67 -29.81
C TRP A 81 23.64 -1.73 -30.93
N THR A 82 22.67 -1.28 -31.71
CA THR A 82 22.86 -0.26 -32.73
C THR A 82 22.49 1.10 -32.15
N ASN A 83 23.42 2.06 -32.20
CA ASN A 83 23.14 3.41 -31.73
C ASN A 83 22.31 4.22 -32.76
N ALA A 84 21.93 5.44 -32.41
CA ALA A 84 21.15 6.31 -33.30
C ALA A 84 21.89 6.71 -34.60
N ARG A 85 23.21 6.51 -34.67
CA ARG A 85 24.04 6.76 -35.85
C ARG A 85 24.20 5.52 -36.74
N GLY A 86 23.61 4.39 -36.36
CA GLY A 86 23.74 3.13 -37.09
C GLY A 86 24.99 2.31 -36.75
N GLU A 87 25.80 2.75 -35.78
CA GLU A 87 26.99 2.00 -35.37
C GLU A 87 26.58 0.85 -34.44
N GLU A 88 27.04 -0.35 -34.77
CA GLU A 88 26.81 -1.56 -33.98
C GLU A 88 27.95 -1.79 -32.99
N ALA A 89 27.61 -2.09 -31.74
CA ALA A 89 28.56 -2.53 -30.73
C ALA A 89 28.10 -3.85 -30.08
N GLU A 90 29.06 -4.73 -29.79
CA GLU A 90 28.84 -6.00 -29.09
C GLU A 90 29.18 -5.86 -27.60
N TYR A 91 28.32 -6.38 -26.74
CA TYR A 91 28.49 -6.40 -25.29
C TYR A 91 28.34 -7.82 -24.75
N ARG A 92 29.05 -8.11 -23.66
CA ARG A 92 28.83 -9.31 -22.85
C ARG A 92 27.79 -9.02 -21.78
N MET A 93 26.60 -9.60 -21.93
CA MET A 93 25.50 -9.50 -20.98
C MET A 93 25.56 -10.66 -19.99
N TYR A 94 25.93 -10.37 -18.75
CA TYR A 94 25.67 -11.26 -17.61
C TYR A 94 24.23 -11.11 -17.12
N TYR A 95 23.58 -12.20 -16.71
CA TYR A 95 22.31 -12.16 -15.98
C TYR A 95 22.08 -13.44 -15.16
N GLU A 96 21.29 -13.29 -14.10
CA GLU A 96 20.82 -14.37 -13.22
C GLU A 96 19.34 -14.64 -13.44
N TYR A 97 18.93 -15.89 -13.25
CA TYR A 97 17.55 -16.33 -13.42
C TYR A 97 17.23 -17.55 -12.56
N ASP A 98 15.95 -17.83 -12.36
CA ASP A 98 15.45 -18.92 -11.50
C ASP A 98 14.61 -19.97 -12.24
N GLY A 99 14.70 -19.97 -13.58
CA GLY A 99 13.90 -20.80 -14.47
C GLY A 99 12.54 -20.18 -14.86
N THR A 100 12.02 -19.24 -14.07
CA THR A 100 10.74 -18.56 -14.34
C THR A 100 10.91 -17.08 -14.66
N SER A 101 11.89 -16.42 -14.04
CA SER A 101 12.12 -14.99 -14.15
C SER A 101 13.61 -14.65 -14.19
N VAL A 102 13.92 -13.58 -14.92
CA VAL A 102 15.26 -12.98 -14.90
C VAL A 102 15.35 -11.98 -13.75
N THR A 103 16.43 -12.02 -12.99
CA THR A 103 16.71 -11.05 -11.94
C THR A 103 17.22 -9.75 -12.57
N PHE A 104 16.37 -8.75 -12.76
CA PHE A 104 16.72 -7.54 -13.53
C PHE A 104 17.92 -6.74 -13.01
N ALA A 105 18.18 -6.80 -11.69
CA ALA A 105 19.33 -6.13 -11.08
C ALA A 105 20.68 -6.76 -11.47
N SER A 106 20.67 -8.03 -11.88
CA SER A 106 21.86 -8.75 -12.34
C SER A 106 22.22 -8.44 -13.80
N VAL A 107 21.28 -7.93 -14.60
CA VAL A 107 21.49 -7.75 -16.04
C VAL A 107 22.59 -6.72 -16.29
N CYS A 108 23.67 -7.17 -16.96
CA CYS A 108 24.89 -6.40 -17.23
C CYS A 108 25.66 -5.97 -15.97
N SER A 109 25.50 -6.68 -14.84
CA SER A 109 26.22 -6.36 -13.60
C SER A 109 27.74 -6.55 -13.67
N ASN A 110 28.23 -7.22 -14.72
CA ASN A 110 29.65 -7.34 -15.05
C ASN A 110 30.27 -6.03 -15.56
N HIS A 111 29.45 -5.02 -15.88
CA HIS A 111 29.90 -3.68 -16.25
C HIS A 111 29.76 -2.72 -15.07
N ARG A 112 30.62 -1.69 -15.01
CA ARG A 112 30.53 -0.65 -13.97
C ARG A 112 29.18 0.07 -14.07
N LYS A 113 28.37 -0.02 -13.01
CA LYS A 113 27.06 0.66 -12.95
C LYS A 113 27.20 2.14 -13.35
N GLY A 114 26.33 2.58 -14.26
CA GLY A 114 26.28 3.95 -14.76
C GLY A 114 27.17 4.26 -15.97
N SER A 115 28.12 3.37 -16.33
CA SER A 115 28.95 3.54 -17.54
C SER A 115 28.12 3.49 -18.82
N ILE A 116 28.70 3.98 -19.93
CA ILE A 116 28.07 3.87 -21.25
C ILE A 116 27.89 2.40 -21.63
N ASP A 117 28.87 1.55 -21.37
CA ASP A 117 28.79 0.11 -21.62
C ASP A 117 27.66 -0.55 -20.84
N TYR A 118 27.49 -0.20 -19.56
CA TYR A 118 26.39 -0.70 -18.74
C TYR A 118 25.03 -0.32 -19.34
N ARG A 119 24.85 0.95 -19.71
CA ARG A 119 23.58 1.45 -20.30
C ARG A 119 23.30 0.80 -21.66
N ASN A 120 24.29 0.74 -22.54
CA ASN A 120 24.15 0.15 -23.86
C ASN A 120 23.95 -1.36 -23.79
N CYS A 121 24.65 -2.06 -22.90
CA CYS A 121 24.44 -3.48 -22.63
C CYS A 121 23.00 -3.75 -22.17
N ARG A 122 22.43 -2.93 -21.27
CA ARG A 122 21.02 -3.12 -20.85
C ARG A 122 20.04 -2.85 -21.99
N LYS A 123 20.30 -1.86 -22.85
CA LYS A 123 19.47 -1.65 -24.06
C LYS A 123 19.54 -2.85 -25.01
N ALA A 124 20.75 -3.37 -25.25
CA ALA A 124 20.97 -4.59 -26.02
C ALA A 124 20.25 -5.79 -25.41
N ALA A 125 20.33 -5.95 -24.08
CA ALA A 125 19.68 -7.01 -23.33
C ALA A 125 18.16 -7.00 -23.53
N LYS A 126 17.53 -5.82 -23.50
CA LYS A 126 16.09 -5.67 -23.76
C LYS A 126 15.70 -6.21 -25.14
N GLN A 127 16.46 -5.86 -26.17
CA GLN A 127 16.22 -6.36 -27.53
C GLN A 127 16.44 -7.89 -27.59
N TRP A 128 17.51 -8.38 -26.97
CA TRP A 128 17.82 -9.81 -26.93
C TRP A 128 16.76 -10.64 -26.19
N PHE A 129 16.20 -10.14 -25.08
CA PHE A 129 15.07 -10.81 -24.43
C PHE A 129 13.85 -10.89 -25.35
N GLY A 130 13.62 -9.84 -26.15
CA GLY A 130 12.57 -9.84 -27.17
C GLY A 130 12.79 -10.91 -28.25
N THR A 131 14.02 -11.09 -28.74
CA THR A 131 14.32 -12.12 -29.75
C THR A 131 14.27 -13.54 -29.20
N ARG A 132 14.43 -13.73 -27.88
CA ARG A 132 14.31 -15.02 -27.19
C ARG A 132 12.93 -15.28 -26.58
N CYS A 133 12.05 -14.29 -26.60
CA CYS A 133 10.68 -14.45 -26.14
C CYS A 133 9.94 -15.44 -27.03
N ASN A 134 9.47 -16.52 -26.41
CA ASN A 134 8.65 -17.52 -27.05
C ASN A 134 7.73 -18.18 -26.01
N THR A 135 6.46 -18.36 -26.32
CA THR A 135 5.47 -18.91 -25.37
C THR A 135 5.52 -20.44 -25.26
N SER A 136 6.17 -21.14 -26.18
CA SER A 136 6.16 -22.61 -26.22
C SER A 136 7.14 -23.30 -25.25
N SER A 137 8.03 -22.57 -24.58
CA SER A 137 8.96 -23.12 -23.59
C SER A 137 8.99 -22.31 -22.29
N GLY A 138 9.34 -22.97 -21.18
CA GLY A 138 9.47 -22.30 -19.88
C GLY A 138 10.51 -21.17 -19.90
N SER A 139 11.67 -21.43 -20.52
CA SER A 139 12.72 -20.41 -20.71
C SER A 139 12.27 -19.28 -21.64
N GLY A 140 11.51 -19.58 -22.70
CA GLY A 140 10.96 -18.57 -23.60
C GLY A 140 9.98 -17.62 -22.88
N ARG A 141 9.11 -18.17 -22.02
CA ARG A 141 8.16 -17.37 -21.21
C ARG A 141 8.89 -16.43 -20.23
N MET A 142 9.98 -16.91 -19.63
CA MET A 142 10.86 -16.08 -18.81
C MET A 142 11.43 -14.90 -19.62
N TYR A 143 11.90 -15.14 -20.84
CA TYR A 143 12.38 -14.06 -21.71
C TYR A 143 11.27 -13.12 -22.16
N CYS A 144 10.03 -13.59 -22.36
CA CYS A 144 8.89 -12.71 -22.62
C CYS A 144 8.59 -11.79 -21.43
N GLN A 145 8.62 -12.32 -20.20
CA GLN A 145 8.45 -11.54 -18.98
C GLN A 145 9.54 -10.46 -18.87
N ALA A 146 10.80 -10.81 -19.12
CA ALA A 146 11.89 -9.85 -19.18
C ALA A 146 11.71 -8.82 -20.31
N SER A 147 11.37 -9.27 -21.52
CA SER A 147 11.12 -8.41 -22.68
C SER A 147 9.98 -7.42 -22.45
N ASN A 148 9.04 -7.68 -21.55
CA ASN A 148 7.97 -6.74 -21.23
C ASN A 148 8.32 -5.85 -20.02
N ALA A 149 8.76 -6.43 -18.91
CA ALA A 149 8.93 -5.71 -17.66
C ALA A 149 10.31 -5.06 -17.45
N PHE A 150 11.36 -5.54 -18.12
CA PHE A 150 12.72 -5.01 -17.95
C PHE A 150 12.83 -3.56 -18.47
N ARG A 151 13.31 -2.64 -17.65
CA ARG A 151 13.51 -1.23 -18.04
C ARG A 151 15.02 -0.89 -18.01
N PRO A 152 15.66 -0.78 -19.19
CA PRO A 152 17.11 -0.54 -19.32
C PRO A 152 17.53 0.88 -18.93
#